data_AF-A0A9E5LFQ7-F1
#
_entry.id   AF-A0A9E5LFQ7-F1
#
_cell.length_a   1.000
_cell.length_b   1.000
_cell.length_c   1.000
_cell.angle_alpha   90.00
_cell.angle_beta   90.00
_cell.angle_gamma   90.00
#
_symmetry.space_group_name_H-M   'P 1'
#
loop_
_entity.id
_entity.type
_entity.pdbx_description
1 polymer ?
#
loop_
_entity_poly.entity_id
_entity_poly.type
_entity_poly.pdbx_seq_one_letter_code
_entity_poly.pdbx_strand_id
1 'polypeptide(L)'
;MTDQSNNAQFHASSFMQGHNAEYLEQLYAQYAKDPNAVDAAWAEFFRAMGDDEVSVKAEAEGPSWARTDWPQQPSDDWTNALTGEWPVAAAEGKSAGKKIADKAKEKGVEVSDEAMKRAVLDSIRAIMLIRAYRVRGHLAADLDPLGMRDTKDAEASLDPKNYGFTDADMDRPIFLDNVLGLQIASMRQIIDIVRRTYCGTFALQYMHISDPEQSAWLKERIEGFGKEITFTREGRKAILNKLVEAEGFEKFLHVKYMGTKRFGLDGGEALIPALEQIIKRGGALGVKDVVIGMPHRGRLSVLANVMSKPYRAIFNEFQGGSFKPEDVDGSGDVKYHLGASSDREFDGNSVHLS
;
A
#
# COMPACT_ATOMS: atom_id res chain seq x y z
N MET A 1 -31.69 -6.59 72.93
CA MET A 1 -32.26 -7.72 72.16
C MET A 1 -33.50 -7.21 71.43
N THR A 2 -33.30 -6.63 70.26
CA THR A 2 -34.37 -6.33 69.30
C THR A 2 -34.05 -7.17 68.09
N ASP A 3 -34.59 -8.38 68.10
CA ASP A 3 -34.44 -9.37 67.04
C ASP A 3 -35.29 -8.89 65.85
N GLN A 4 -34.65 -8.31 64.83
CA GLN A 4 -35.32 -7.84 63.61
C GLN A 4 -35.44 -8.97 62.59
N SER A 5 -36.01 -10.11 62.99
CA SER A 5 -36.14 -11.30 62.14
C SER A 5 -36.97 -11.03 60.86
N ASN A 6 -37.98 -10.16 60.94
CA ASN A 6 -38.85 -9.87 59.80
C ASN A 6 -38.19 -9.02 58.71
N ASN A 7 -37.25 -8.13 59.06
CA ASN A 7 -36.57 -7.29 58.06
C ASN A 7 -35.44 -8.05 57.32
N ALA A 8 -34.81 -9.03 57.97
CA ALA A 8 -33.75 -9.82 57.34
C ALA A 8 -34.27 -10.64 56.15
N GLN A 9 -35.45 -11.24 56.27
CA GLN A 9 -36.11 -11.97 55.17
C GLN A 9 -36.55 -11.04 54.04
N PHE A 10 -37.03 -9.84 54.38
CA PHE A 10 -37.40 -8.84 53.38
C PHE A 10 -36.17 -8.34 52.61
N HIS A 11 -35.04 -8.06 53.28
CA HIS A 11 -33.79 -7.71 52.61
C HIS A 11 -33.28 -8.85 51.72
N ALA A 12 -33.35 -10.09 52.20
CA ALA A 12 -32.91 -11.26 51.45
C ALA A 12 -33.74 -11.54 50.18
N SER A 13 -35.01 -11.13 50.14
CA SER A 13 -35.90 -11.32 48.98
C SER A 13 -36.19 -10.02 48.19
N SER A 14 -35.67 -8.88 48.66
CA SER A 14 -35.90 -7.56 48.04
C SER A 14 -35.47 -7.47 46.59
N PHE A 15 -34.45 -8.24 46.20
CA PHE A 15 -33.97 -8.30 44.82
C PHE A 15 -34.99 -8.93 43.86
N MET A 16 -35.97 -9.70 44.38
CA MET A 16 -37.04 -10.32 43.59
C MET A 16 -38.22 -9.41 43.30
N GLN A 17 -38.23 -8.18 43.82
CA GLN A 17 -39.40 -7.29 43.75
C GLN A 17 -39.19 -6.11 42.80
N GLY A 18 -40.30 -5.62 42.23
CA GLY A 18 -40.33 -4.39 41.44
C GLY A 18 -39.62 -4.52 40.09
N HIS A 19 -38.58 -3.69 39.89
CA HIS A 19 -37.91 -3.52 38.59
C HIS A 19 -37.10 -4.73 38.12
N ASN A 20 -36.78 -5.67 39.02
CA ASN A 20 -35.97 -6.84 38.70
C ASN A 20 -36.80 -8.10 38.37
N ALA A 21 -38.13 -8.04 38.55
CA ALA A 21 -39.00 -9.21 38.39
C ALA A 21 -38.89 -9.79 36.96
N GLU A 22 -39.02 -8.95 35.94
CA GLU A 22 -38.93 -9.38 34.53
C GLU A 22 -37.55 -9.96 34.20
N TYR A 23 -36.48 -9.39 34.74
CA TYR A 23 -35.12 -9.90 34.57
C TYR A 23 -34.94 -11.28 35.20
N LEU A 24 -35.50 -11.50 36.39
CA LEU A 24 -35.43 -12.78 37.09
C LEU A 24 -36.30 -13.84 36.40
N GLU A 25 -37.46 -13.47 35.89
CA GLU A 25 -38.32 -14.36 35.09
C GLU A 25 -37.60 -14.81 33.82
N GLN A 26 -36.94 -13.89 33.10
CA GLN A 26 -36.13 -14.24 31.93
C GLN A 26 -34.92 -15.12 32.28
N LEU A 27 -34.25 -14.85 33.40
CA LEU A 27 -33.12 -15.65 33.86
C LEU A 27 -33.58 -17.06 34.29
N TYR A 28 -34.74 -17.16 34.93
CA TYR A 28 -35.32 -18.44 35.32
C TYR A 28 -35.80 -19.24 34.10
N ALA A 29 -36.38 -18.56 33.10
CA ALA A 29 -36.72 -19.14 31.80
C ALA A 29 -35.51 -19.75 31.09
N GLN A 30 -34.35 -19.08 31.14
CA GLN A 30 -33.10 -19.59 30.58
C GLN A 30 -32.63 -20.83 31.34
N TYR A 31 -32.65 -20.79 32.68
CA TYR A 31 -32.35 -21.96 33.51
C TYR A 31 -33.26 -23.16 33.22
N ALA A 32 -34.56 -22.93 33.03
CA ALA A 32 -35.53 -24.00 32.71
C ALA A 32 -35.31 -24.62 31.31
N LYS A 33 -34.65 -23.90 30.38
CA LYS A 33 -34.26 -24.42 29.06
C LYS A 33 -32.92 -25.13 29.10
N ASP A 34 -31.93 -24.56 29.79
CA ASP A 34 -30.61 -25.13 30.02
C ASP A 34 -30.04 -24.68 31.39
N PRO A 35 -29.92 -25.60 32.36
CA PRO A 35 -29.36 -25.27 33.68
C PRO A 35 -27.92 -24.71 33.65
N ASN A 36 -27.15 -24.95 32.57
CA ASN A 36 -25.79 -24.43 32.41
C ASN A 36 -25.74 -23.04 31.77
N ALA A 37 -26.87 -22.49 31.33
CA ALA A 37 -26.94 -21.17 30.69
C ALA A 37 -26.89 -20.01 31.70
N VAL A 38 -27.03 -20.29 32.99
CA VAL A 38 -26.97 -19.30 34.08
C VAL A 38 -25.80 -19.59 35.01
N ASP A 39 -25.36 -18.57 35.75
CA ASP A 39 -24.29 -18.73 36.75
C ASP A 39 -24.67 -19.75 37.83
N ALA A 40 -23.66 -20.41 38.41
CA ALA A 40 -23.84 -21.45 39.41
C ALA A 40 -24.67 -21.00 40.63
N ALA A 41 -24.52 -19.74 41.07
CA ALA A 41 -25.30 -19.20 42.18
C ALA A 41 -26.80 -19.08 41.84
N TRP A 42 -27.12 -18.73 40.59
CA TRP A 42 -28.50 -18.66 40.11
C TRP A 42 -29.10 -20.05 39.88
N ALA A 43 -28.33 -20.99 39.34
CA ALA A 43 -28.75 -22.37 39.19
C ALA A 43 -29.10 -23.02 40.54
N GLU A 44 -28.30 -22.75 41.59
CA GLU A 44 -28.58 -23.22 42.95
C GLU A 44 -29.83 -22.57 43.55
N PHE A 45 -29.99 -21.25 43.35
CA PHE A 45 -31.16 -20.49 43.80
C PHE A 45 -32.46 -21.00 43.17
N PHE A 46 -32.50 -21.15 41.85
CA PHE A 46 -33.68 -21.64 41.11
C PHE A 46 -33.99 -23.11 41.41
N ARG A 47 -32.97 -23.92 41.67
CA ARG A 47 -33.16 -25.31 42.14
C ARG A 47 -33.78 -25.35 43.54
N ALA A 48 -33.41 -24.43 44.42
CA ALA A 48 -33.96 -24.34 45.76
C ALA A 48 -35.42 -23.87 45.80
N MET A 49 -35.89 -23.19 44.74
CA MET A 49 -37.28 -22.73 44.61
C MET A 49 -38.27 -23.89 44.40
N GLY A 50 -37.84 -24.96 43.72
CA GLY A 50 -38.59 -26.22 43.64
C GLY A 50 -39.85 -26.19 42.79
N ASP A 51 -40.03 -25.17 41.93
CA ASP A 51 -41.19 -25.06 41.05
C ASP A 51 -41.16 -26.12 39.93
N ASP A 52 -42.34 -26.47 39.43
CA ASP A 52 -42.50 -27.44 38.35
C ASP A 52 -41.99 -26.85 37.01
N GLU A 53 -41.19 -27.63 36.28
CA GLU A 53 -40.59 -27.16 35.02
C GLU A 53 -41.63 -26.69 33.98
N VAL A 54 -42.84 -27.26 34.01
CA VAL A 54 -43.90 -26.92 33.06
C VAL A 54 -44.50 -25.55 33.37
N SER A 55 -44.69 -25.22 34.66
CA SER A 55 -45.20 -23.91 35.06
C SER A 55 -44.19 -22.79 34.77
N VAL A 56 -42.90 -23.05 35.04
CA VAL A 56 -41.84 -22.05 34.79
C VAL A 56 -41.70 -21.76 33.29
N LYS A 57 -41.81 -22.79 32.43
CA LYS A 57 -41.79 -22.59 30.98
C LYS A 57 -43.03 -21.85 30.48
N ALA A 58 -44.21 -22.11 31.05
CA ALA A 58 -45.44 -21.43 30.67
C ALA A 58 -45.44 -19.94 31.06
N GLU A 59 -44.90 -19.59 32.23
CA GLU A 59 -44.73 -18.17 32.60
C GLU A 59 -43.69 -17.46 31.74
N ALA A 60 -42.58 -18.16 31.43
CA ALA A 60 -41.53 -17.65 30.55
C ALA A 60 -41.98 -17.37 29.11
N GLU A 61 -42.92 -18.15 28.59
CA GLU A 61 -43.50 -17.94 27.25
C GLU A 61 -44.45 -16.74 27.20
N GLY A 62 -44.81 -16.20 28.37
CA GLY A 62 -45.69 -15.05 28.51
C GLY A 62 -47.17 -15.41 28.36
N PRO A 63 -48.06 -14.43 28.54
CA PRO A 63 -49.49 -14.69 28.47
C PRO A 63 -49.92 -15.14 27.07
N SER A 64 -50.76 -16.17 26.98
CA SER A 64 -51.28 -16.71 25.71
C SER A 64 -52.10 -15.71 24.88
N TRP A 65 -52.51 -14.60 25.49
CA TRP A 65 -53.19 -13.48 24.83
C TRP A 65 -52.24 -12.37 24.33
N ALA A 66 -50.93 -12.50 24.58
CA ALA A 66 -49.94 -11.59 24.04
C ALA A 66 -49.94 -11.67 22.51
N ARG A 67 -50.15 -10.52 21.87
CA ARG A 67 -50.06 -10.40 20.42
C ARG A 67 -48.59 -10.43 20.02
N THR A 68 -48.21 -11.44 19.23
CA THR A 68 -46.86 -11.56 18.66
C THR A 68 -46.52 -10.47 17.66
N ASP A 69 -47.52 -9.71 17.20
CA ASP A 69 -47.38 -8.61 16.25
C ASP A 69 -47.41 -7.22 16.90
N TRP A 70 -47.31 -7.12 18.23
CA TRP A 70 -47.35 -5.84 18.96
C TRP A 70 -46.02 -5.50 19.65
N PRO A 71 -45.56 -4.22 19.61
CA PRO A 71 -46.13 -3.10 18.88
C PRO A 71 -45.91 -3.25 17.37
N GLN A 72 -46.96 -2.99 16.59
CA GLN A 72 -46.85 -2.96 15.12
C GLN A 72 -45.94 -1.78 14.75
N GLN A 73 -44.73 -2.08 14.28
CA GLN A 73 -43.85 -1.08 13.70
C GLN A 73 -44.35 -0.77 12.28
N PRO A 74 -44.77 0.48 11.98
CA PRO A 74 -45.14 0.86 10.62
C PRO A 74 -43.92 0.71 9.71
N SER A 75 -44.03 -0.10 8.66
CA SER A 75 -42.96 -0.38 7.70
C SER A 75 -43.25 0.20 6.31
N ASP A 76 -44.11 1.22 6.25
CA ASP A 76 -44.41 1.93 5.02
C ASP A 76 -43.24 2.81 4.58
N ASP A 77 -43.14 3.05 3.28
CA ASP A 77 -42.06 3.82 2.66
C ASP A 77 -41.88 5.21 3.29
N TRP A 78 -42.97 5.82 3.76
CA TRP A 78 -42.93 7.14 4.37
C TRP A 78 -42.31 7.12 5.76
N THR A 79 -42.71 6.15 6.59
CA THR A 79 -42.08 5.93 7.91
C THR A 79 -40.60 5.58 7.77
N ASN A 80 -40.24 4.65 6.87
CA ASN A 80 -38.84 4.25 6.64
C ASN A 80 -37.97 5.42 6.13
N ALA A 81 -38.54 6.30 5.30
CA ALA A 81 -37.84 7.49 4.80
C ALA A 81 -37.56 8.52 5.91
N LEU A 82 -38.42 8.60 6.93
CA LEU A 82 -38.27 9.53 8.05
C LEU A 82 -37.39 8.99 9.19
N THR A 83 -37.43 7.68 9.45
CA THR A 83 -36.64 7.05 10.53
C THR A 83 -35.25 6.60 10.05
N GLY A 84 -35.07 6.39 8.74
CA GLY A 84 -33.84 5.81 8.18
C GLY A 84 -33.72 4.30 8.42
N GLU A 85 -34.70 3.69 9.08
CA GLU A 85 -34.78 2.26 9.37
C GLU A 85 -35.43 1.53 8.20
N TRP A 86 -34.70 1.43 7.09
CA TRP A 86 -35.12 0.56 6.00
C TRP A 86 -35.08 -0.89 6.47
N PRO A 87 -36.11 -1.71 6.20
CA PRO A 87 -36.04 -3.14 6.47
C PRO A 87 -34.80 -3.68 5.75
N VAL A 88 -33.80 -4.06 6.53
CA VAL A 88 -32.51 -4.49 6.02
C VAL A 88 -32.75 -5.57 4.97
N ALA A 89 -32.17 -5.40 3.80
CA ALA A 89 -32.35 -6.19 2.58
C ALA A 89 -31.89 -7.67 2.70
N ALA A 90 -32.18 -8.34 3.81
CA ALA A 90 -31.92 -9.76 4.04
C ALA A 90 -32.70 -10.65 3.04
N ALA A 91 -33.89 -10.21 2.61
CA ALA A 91 -34.65 -10.86 1.56
C ALA A 91 -33.99 -10.70 0.17
N GLU A 92 -33.44 -9.53 -0.14
CA GLU A 92 -32.79 -9.30 -1.43
C GLU A 92 -31.47 -10.07 -1.56
N GLY A 93 -30.64 -10.10 -0.50
CA GLY A 93 -29.40 -10.88 -0.49
C GLY A 93 -29.62 -12.39 -0.69
N LYS A 94 -30.63 -12.98 -0.04
CA LYS A 94 -31.02 -14.38 -0.24
C LYS A 94 -31.63 -14.64 -1.62
N SER A 95 -32.42 -13.70 -2.15
CA SER A 95 -33.00 -13.82 -3.49
C SER A 95 -31.94 -13.69 -4.60
N ALA A 96 -30.93 -12.84 -4.40
CA ALA A 96 -29.80 -12.68 -5.30
C ALA A 96 -28.91 -13.92 -5.30
N GLY A 97 -28.61 -14.48 -4.11
CA GLY A 97 -27.89 -15.75 -3.97
C GLY A 97 -28.58 -16.90 -4.70
N LYS A 98 -29.92 -16.98 -4.61
CA LYS A 98 -30.73 -18.00 -5.31
C LYS A 98 -30.65 -17.84 -6.84
N LYS A 99 -30.80 -16.60 -7.36
CA LYS A 99 -30.67 -16.30 -8.80
C LYS A 99 -29.27 -16.62 -9.35
N ILE A 100 -28.22 -16.43 -8.56
CA ILE A 100 -26.83 -16.77 -8.94
C ILE A 100 -26.65 -18.28 -8.99
N ALA A 101 -27.16 -19.00 -7.98
CA ALA A 101 -27.10 -20.46 -7.92
C ALA A 101 -27.88 -21.12 -9.08
N ASP A 102 -29.05 -20.57 -9.43
CA ASP A 102 -29.87 -21.07 -10.54
C ASP A 102 -29.18 -20.87 -11.90
N LYS A 103 -28.57 -19.69 -12.13
CA LYS A 103 -27.76 -19.43 -13.35
C LYS A 103 -26.46 -20.24 -13.41
N ALA A 104 -25.87 -20.57 -12.27
CA ALA A 104 -24.68 -21.42 -12.23
C ALA A 104 -25.01 -22.87 -12.58
N LYS A 105 -26.16 -23.37 -12.11
CA LYS A 105 -26.72 -24.67 -12.52
C LYS A 105 -27.00 -24.75 -14.01
N GLU A 106 -27.55 -23.69 -14.62
CA GLU A 106 -27.74 -23.61 -16.09
C GLU A 106 -26.42 -23.74 -16.88
N LYS A 107 -25.30 -23.26 -16.32
CA LYS A 107 -23.96 -23.35 -16.94
C LYS A 107 -23.18 -24.62 -16.54
N GLY A 108 -23.77 -25.53 -15.77
CA GLY A 108 -23.10 -26.75 -15.30
C GLY A 108 -22.00 -26.51 -14.28
N VAL A 109 -22.01 -25.35 -13.60
CA VAL A 109 -21.03 -25.00 -12.56
C VAL A 109 -21.71 -25.12 -11.20
N GLU A 110 -21.29 -26.08 -10.38
CA GLU A 110 -21.71 -26.14 -8.98
C GLU A 110 -20.99 -25.05 -8.19
N VAL A 111 -21.74 -24.00 -7.80
CA VAL A 111 -21.27 -23.01 -6.83
C VAL A 111 -21.53 -23.59 -5.45
N SER A 112 -20.56 -24.32 -4.91
CA SER A 112 -20.59 -24.73 -3.51
C SER A 112 -20.18 -23.56 -2.62
N ASP A 113 -20.71 -23.51 -1.40
CA ASP A 113 -20.31 -22.50 -0.39
C ASP A 113 -18.79 -22.54 -0.14
N GLU A 114 -18.18 -23.72 -0.27
CA GLU A 114 -16.75 -23.92 -0.11
C GLU A 114 -15.93 -23.37 -1.28
N ALA A 115 -16.43 -23.51 -2.51
CA ALA A 115 -15.84 -22.87 -3.69
C ALA A 115 -15.90 -21.34 -3.58
N MET A 116 -17.02 -20.80 -3.09
CA MET A 116 -17.17 -19.35 -2.87
C MET A 116 -16.21 -18.84 -1.80
N LYS A 117 -16.12 -19.52 -0.65
CA LYS A 117 -15.15 -19.19 0.40
C LYS A 117 -13.71 -19.22 -0.12
N ARG A 118 -13.36 -20.23 -0.91
CA ARG A 118 -12.03 -20.35 -1.51
C ARG A 118 -11.73 -19.18 -2.47
N ALA A 119 -12.66 -18.83 -3.36
CA ALA A 119 -12.48 -17.71 -4.28
C ALA A 119 -12.28 -16.37 -3.55
N VAL A 120 -13.02 -16.15 -2.46
CA VAL A 120 -12.85 -14.96 -1.60
C VAL A 120 -11.48 -14.97 -0.91
N LEU A 121 -11.07 -16.10 -0.34
CA LEU A 121 -9.75 -16.24 0.30
C LEU A 121 -8.61 -16.02 -0.68
N ASP A 122 -8.70 -16.57 -1.89
CA ASP A 122 -7.70 -16.39 -2.94
C ASP A 122 -7.58 -14.91 -3.32
N SER A 123 -8.70 -14.20 -3.44
CA SER A 123 -8.72 -12.76 -3.75
C SER A 123 -8.07 -11.93 -2.63
N ILE A 124 -8.40 -12.20 -1.36
CA ILE A 124 -7.80 -11.50 -0.21
C ILE A 124 -6.29 -11.75 -0.12
N ARG A 125 -5.87 -13.01 -0.25
CA ARG A 125 -4.46 -13.41 -0.19
C ARG A 125 -3.65 -12.83 -1.34
N ALA A 126 -4.22 -12.79 -2.55
CA ALA A 126 -3.60 -12.12 -3.70
C ALA A 126 -3.41 -10.62 -3.44
N ILE A 127 -4.42 -9.93 -2.91
CA ILE A 127 -4.31 -8.50 -2.56
C ILE A 127 -3.25 -8.28 -1.46
N MET A 128 -3.18 -9.17 -0.46
CA MET A 128 -2.14 -9.12 0.58
C MET A 128 -0.73 -9.27 0.00
N LEU A 129 -0.54 -10.20 -0.94
CA LEU A 129 0.73 -10.37 -1.64
C LEU A 129 1.09 -9.12 -2.45
N ILE A 130 0.15 -8.58 -3.25
CA ILE A 130 0.36 -7.34 -4.03
C ILE A 130 0.75 -6.20 -3.10
N ARG A 131 0.08 -6.05 -1.96
CA ARG A 131 0.45 -5.05 -0.94
C ARG A 131 1.86 -5.28 -0.40
N ALA A 132 2.27 -6.52 -0.17
CA ALA A 132 3.62 -6.83 0.29
C ALA A 132 4.68 -6.40 -0.72
N TYR A 133 4.46 -6.61 -2.02
CA TYR A 133 5.35 -6.08 -3.07
C TYR A 133 5.39 -4.55 -3.09
N ARG A 134 4.25 -3.86 -2.95
CA ARG A 134 4.21 -2.39 -2.85
C ARG A 134 5.03 -1.85 -1.68
N VAL A 135 4.96 -2.53 -0.53
CA VAL A 135 5.63 -2.07 0.70
C VAL A 135 7.09 -2.48 0.72
N ARG A 136 7.43 -3.71 0.34
CA ARG A 136 8.76 -4.32 0.57
C ARG A 136 9.48 -4.76 -0.70
N GLY A 137 8.87 -4.67 -1.88
CA GLY A 137 9.47 -5.12 -3.14
C GLY A 137 10.83 -4.48 -3.44
N HIS A 138 11.02 -3.23 -3.01
CA HIS A 138 12.29 -2.51 -3.13
C HIS A 138 13.48 -3.19 -2.40
N LEU A 139 13.21 -4.00 -1.37
CA LEU A 139 14.22 -4.78 -0.66
C LEU A 139 14.71 -5.98 -1.48
N ALA A 140 13.86 -6.52 -2.36
CA ALA A 140 14.17 -7.63 -3.27
C ALA A 140 14.54 -7.16 -4.70
N ALA A 141 14.68 -5.86 -4.93
CA ALA A 141 14.96 -5.30 -6.24
C ALA A 141 16.41 -5.48 -6.70
N ASP A 142 16.65 -5.46 -8.00
CA ASP A 142 18.00 -5.56 -8.59
C ASP A 142 18.66 -4.18 -8.68
N LEU A 143 19.12 -3.64 -7.54
CA LEU A 143 19.64 -2.26 -7.45
C LEU A 143 21.18 -2.18 -7.35
N ASP A 144 21.84 -3.28 -7.03
CA ASP A 144 23.28 -3.30 -6.77
C ASP A 144 24.03 -3.76 -8.04
N PRO A 145 24.69 -2.85 -8.78
CA PRO A 145 25.40 -3.22 -10.01
C PRO A 145 26.60 -4.14 -9.76
N LEU A 146 27.05 -4.30 -8.51
CA LEU A 146 28.14 -5.19 -8.13
C LEU A 146 27.64 -6.56 -7.65
N GLY A 147 26.32 -6.73 -7.44
CA GLY A 147 25.73 -7.99 -7.00
C GLY A 147 26.21 -8.48 -5.63
N MET A 148 26.60 -7.57 -4.73
CA MET A 148 27.09 -7.90 -3.39
C MET A 148 25.96 -7.96 -2.35
N ARG A 149 24.79 -7.39 -2.64
CA ARG A 149 23.63 -7.38 -1.74
C ARG A 149 22.98 -8.76 -1.63
N ASP A 150 22.74 -9.22 -0.40
CA ASP A 150 21.90 -10.39 -0.15
C ASP A 150 20.42 -9.97 -0.11
N THR A 151 19.62 -10.53 -1.01
CA THR A 151 18.17 -10.28 -1.15
C THR A 151 17.31 -11.46 -0.72
N LYS A 152 17.91 -12.57 -0.28
CA LYS A 152 17.18 -13.84 -0.04
C LYS A 152 16.06 -13.70 0.97
N ASP A 153 16.29 -13.01 2.08
CA ASP A 153 15.27 -12.82 3.12
C ASP A 153 14.10 -11.96 2.60
N ALA A 154 14.39 -10.96 1.79
CA ALA A 154 13.37 -10.11 1.17
C ALA A 154 12.56 -10.90 0.14
N GLU A 155 13.21 -11.69 -0.71
CA GLU A 155 12.56 -12.57 -1.69
C GLU A 155 11.70 -13.64 -1.01
N ALA A 156 12.21 -14.25 0.05
CA ALA A 156 11.47 -15.23 0.85
C ALA A 156 10.20 -14.61 1.43
N SER A 157 10.24 -13.35 1.91
CA SER A 157 9.06 -12.67 2.43
C SER A 157 7.98 -12.39 1.38
N LEU A 158 8.34 -12.43 0.09
CA LEU A 158 7.47 -12.17 -1.06
C LEU A 158 7.06 -13.45 -1.80
N ASP A 159 7.38 -14.62 -1.25
CA ASP A 159 7.00 -15.91 -1.81
C ASP A 159 5.47 -16.14 -1.65
N PRO A 160 4.73 -16.43 -2.75
CA PRO A 160 3.31 -16.76 -2.71
C PRO A 160 2.94 -17.87 -1.72
N LYS A 161 3.86 -18.79 -1.43
CA LYS A 161 3.67 -19.87 -0.46
C LYS A 161 3.33 -19.34 0.93
N ASN A 162 3.92 -18.20 1.33
CA ASN A 162 3.62 -17.56 2.61
C ASN A 162 2.21 -16.98 2.69
N TYR A 163 1.54 -16.81 1.54
CA TYR A 163 0.19 -16.32 1.41
C TYR A 163 -0.81 -17.46 1.12
N GLY A 164 -0.36 -18.71 1.17
CA GLY A 164 -1.21 -19.89 1.02
C GLY A 164 -1.49 -20.31 -0.43
N PHE A 165 -0.63 -19.92 -1.37
CA PHE A 165 -0.63 -20.42 -2.74
C PHE A 165 0.44 -21.48 -2.93
N THR A 166 0.01 -22.67 -3.33
CA THR A 166 0.89 -23.76 -3.76
C THR A 166 1.09 -23.73 -5.27
N ASP A 167 2.03 -24.53 -5.78
CA ASP A 167 2.33 -24.59 -7.22
C ASP A 167 1.10 -25.00 -8.07
N ALA A 168 0.16 -25.76 -7.48
CA ALA A 168 -1.08 -26.17 -8.13
C ALA A 168 -2.14 -25.05 -8.18
N ASP A 169 -1.98 -23.99 -7.39
CA ASP A 169 -2.93 -22.88 -7.30
C ASP A 169 -2.56 -21.73 -8.26
N MET A 170 -1.36 -21.78 -8.85
CA MET A 170 -0.74 -20.66 -9.56
C MET A 170 -1.51 -20.21 -10.82
N ASP A 171 -2.24 -21.13 -11.44
CA ASP A 171 -2.96 -20.92 -12.70
C ASP A 171 -4.47 -20.67 -12.50
N ARG A 172 -4.94 -20.59 -11.25
CA ARG A 172 -6.35 -20.34 -10.97
C ARG A 172 -6.75 -18.91 -11.32
N PRO A 173 -7.96 -18.68 -11.84
CA PRO A 173 -8.49 -17.34 -12.04
C PRO A 173 -8.86 -16.71 -10.69
N ILE A 174 -8.18 -15.62 -10.33
CA ILE A 174 -8.42 -14.86 -9.10
C ILE A 174 -9.05 -13.52 -9.48
N PHE A 175 -10.15 -13.19 -8.81
CA PHE A 175 -10.81 -11.89 -9.00
C PHE A 175 -10.03 -10.79 -8.26
N LEU A 176 -9.73 -9.69 -8.95
CA LEU A 176 -8.87 -8.61 -8.45
C LEU A 176 -9.55 -7.24 -8.41
N ASP A 177 -10.79 -7.11 -8.88
CA ASP A 177 -11.52 -5.85 -8.87
C ASP A 177 -10.72 -4.65 -9.44
N ASN A 178 -10.13 -4.83 -10.63
CA ASN A 178 -9.28 -3.84 -11.31
C ASN A 178 -7.98 -3.46 -10.56
N VAL A 179 -7.59 -4.17 -9.50
CA VAL A 179 -6.25 -4.06 -8.93
C VAL A 179 -5.23 -4.47 -9.99
N LEU A 180 -4.15 -3.69 -10.13
CA LEU A 180 -3.17 -3.78 -11.24
C LEU A 180 -3.77 -3.53 -12.64
N GLY A 181 -5.01 -3.02 -12.74
CA GLY A 181 -5.73 -2.82 -13.99
C GLY A 181 -6.34 -4.09 -14.58
N LEU A 182 -6.46 -5.16 -13.78
CA LEU A 182 -7.00 -6.45 -14.20
C LEU A 182 -8.24 -6.81 -13.38
N GLN A 183 -9.31 -7.28 -14.03
CA GLN A 183 -10.47 -7.81 -13.31
C GLN A 183 -10.21 -9.21 -12.77
N ILE A 184 -9.56 -10.06 -13.58
CA ILE A 184 -9.22 -11.44 -13.23
C ILE A 184 -7.79 -11.68 -13.69
N ALA A 185 -6.98 -12.32 -12.85
CA ALA A 185 -5.62 -12.72 -13.19
C ALA A 185 -5.24 -14.03 -12.50
N SER A 186 -4.30 -14.77 -13.06
CA SER A 186 -3.65 -15.88 -12.35
C SER A 186 -2.55 -15.38 -11.42
N MET A 187 -2.18 -16.19 -10.42
CA MET A 187 -1.09 -15.83 -9.51
C MET A 187 0.24 -15.64 -10.25
N ARG A 188 0.49 -16.40 -11.33
CA ARG A 188 1.66 -16.18 -12.20
C ARG A 188 1.67 -14.77 -12.79
N GLN A 189 0.54 -14.36 -13.38
CA GLN A 189 0.41 -13.03 -13.98
C GLN A 189 0.59 -11.93 -12.93
N ILE A 190 0.03 -12.12 -11.72
CA ILE A 190 0.18 -11.17 -10.61
C ILE A 190 1.66 -11.02 -10.25
N ILE A 191 2.36 -12.13 -10.01
CA ILE A 191 3.79 -12.15 -9.65
C ILE A 191 4.64 -11.48 -10.73
N ASP A 192 4.40 -11.81 -12.01
CA ASP A 192 5.15 -11.25 -13.13
C ASP A 192 5.01 -9.72 -13.17
N ILE A 193 3.79 -9.21 -12.95
CA ILE A 193 3.54 -7.77 -12.91
C ILE A 193 4.24 -7.12 -11.72
N VAL A 194 4.06 -7.64 -10.50
CA VAL A 194 4.60 -7.00 -9.30
C VAL A 194 6.12 -7.13 -9.21
N ARG A 195 6.73 -8.23 -9.66
CA ARG A 195 8.18 -8.38 -9.74
C ARG A 195 8.78 -7.40 -10.75
N ARG A 196 8.20 -7.31 -11.95
CA ARG A 196 8.64 -6.34 -12.96
C ARG A 196 8.51 -4.89 -12.47
N THR A 197 7.48 -4.59 -11.70
CA THR A 197 7.17 -3.22 -11.25
C THR A 197 7.99 -2.80 -10.02
N TYR A 198 8.18 -3.71 -9.05
CA TYR A 198 8.74 -3.37 -7.74
C TYR A 198 10.12 -3.98 -7.45
N CYS A 199 10.55 -4.98 -8.24
CA CYS A 199 11.78 -5.74 -8.00
C CYS A 199 12.75 -5.72 -9.20
N GLY A 200 12.58 -4.82 -10.17
CA GLY A 200 13.49 -4.68 -11.30
C GLY A 200 14.75 -3.86 -10.97
N THR A 201 15.37 -3.28 -12.00
CA THR A 201 16.50 -2.32 -11.88
C THR A 201 16.09 -0.92 -11.43
N PHE A 202 14.83 -0.80 -11.01
CA PHE A 202 14.20 0.38 -10.46
C PHE A 202 13.26 -0.10 -9.36
N ALA A 203 13.26 0.62 -8.24
CA ALA A 203 12.38 0.33 -7.12
C ALA A 203 11.81 1.62 -6.56
N LEU A 204 10.52 1.60 -6.23
CA LEU A 204 9.83 2.72 -5.63
C LEU A 204 9.48 2.43 -4.17
N GLN A 205 9.90 3.31 -3.28
CA GLN A 205 9.47 3.32 -1.88
C GLN A 205 8.55 4.51 -1.66
N TYR A 206 7.25 4.25 -1.54
CA TYR A 206 6.24 5.32 -1.45
C TYR A 206 5.14 5.07 -0.42
N MET A 207 4.98 3.83 0.05
CA MET A 207 3.90 3.44 0.98
C MET A 207 3.99 4.11 2.37
N HIS A 208 5.08 4.82 2.67
CA HIS A 208 5.24 5.61 3.89
C HIS A 208 4.64 7.02 3.78
N ILE A 209 4.29 7.47 2.56
CA ILE A 209 3.64 8.76 2.32
C ILE A 209 2.23 8.71 2.89
N SER A 210 1.92 9.62 3.80
CA SER A 210 0.61 9.67 4.46
C SER A 210 -0.50 10.25 3.57
N ASP A 211 -0.13 11.06 2.57
CA ASP A 211 -1.07 11.67 1.64
C ASP A 211 -1.58 10.61 0.62
N PRO A 212 -2.89 10.30 0.62
CA PRO A 212 -3.47 9.31 -0.28
C PRO A 212 -3.43 9.75 -1.75
N GLU A 213 -3.49 11.05 -2.05
CA GLU A 213 -3.46 11.55 -3.42
C GLU A 213 -2.06 11.37 -4.01
N GLN A 214 -1.02 11.74 -3.26
CA GLN A 214 0.38 11.56 -3.69
C GLN A 214 0.75 10.08 -3.87
N SER A 215 0.35 9.24 -2.92
CA SER A 215 0.63 7.80 -3.00
C SER A 215 -0.15 7.12 -4.13
N ALA A 216 -1.40 7.53 -4.38
CA ALA A 216 -2.19 7.06 -5.51
C ALA A 216 -1.60 7.52 -6.85
N TRP A 217 -1.13 8.76 -6.95
CA TRP A 217 -0.49 9.29 -8.16
C TRP A 217 0.79 8.51 -8.51
N LEU A 218 1.62 8.21 -7.51
CA LEU A 218 2.82 7.39 -7.70
C LEU A 218 2.48 5.97 -8.12
N LYS A 219 1.50 5.35 -7.44
CA LYS A 219 0.99 4.02 -7.78
C LYS A 219 0.49 3.97 -9.22
N GLU A 220 -0.33 4.94 -9.63
CA GLU A 220 -0.84 5.02 -11.00
C GLU A 220 0.31 5.21 -11.99
N ARG A 221 1.32 6.03 -11.69
CA ARG A 221 2.46 6.23 -12.60
C ARG A 221 3.22 4.94 -12.93
N ILE A 222 3.33 4.01 -11.99
CA ILE A 222 4.15 2.80 -12.14
C ILE A 222 3.34 1.53 -12.43
N GLU A 223 2.11 1.43 -11.92
CA GLU A 223 1.26 0.26 -12.10
C GLU A 223 0.37 0.41 -13.34
N GLY A 224 0.40 -0.60 -14.21
CA GLY A 224 -0.51 -0.73 -15.34
C GLY A 224 0.13 -1.34 -16.58
N PHE A 225 -0.71 -1.73 -17.53
CA PHE A 225 -0.27 -2.21 -18.83
C PHE A 225 0.41 -1.07 -19.61
N GLY A 226 1.57 -1.34 -20.21
CA GLY A 226 2.28 -0.36 -21.06
C GLY A 226 3.00 0.77 -20.32
N LYS A 227 3.06 0.77 -18.98
CA LYS A 227 3.82 1.78 -18.19
C LYS A 227 5.31 1.45 -18.06
N GLU A 228 5.81 0.55 -18.90
CA GLU A 228 7.24 0.26 -19.01
C GLU A 228 7.98 1.47 -19.55
N ILE A 229 9.17 1.72 -18.99
CA ILE A 229 10.05 2.74 -19.52
C ILE A 229 10.61 2.23 -20.86
N THR A 230 10.07 2.76 -21.94
CA THR A 230 10.53 2.46 -23.30
C THR A 230 11.21 3.68 -23.89
N PHE A 231 12.39 3.46 -24.46
CA PHE A 231 13.15 4.49 -25.17
C PHE A 231 13.17 4.20 -26.66
N THR A 232 12.98 5.25 -27.47
CA THR A 232 13.20 5.21 -28.91
C THR A 232 14.66 4.89 -29.22
N ARG A 233 14.94 4.41 -30.44
CA ARG A 233 16.31 4.12 -30.87
C ARG A 233 17.24 5.32 -30.71
N GLU A 234 16.78 6.51 -31.09
CA GLU A 234 17.55 7.75 -30.97
C GLU A 234 17.72 8.17 -29.50
N GLY A 235 16.71 7.97 -28.65
CA GLY A 235 16.84 8.18 -27.21
C GLY A 235 17.90 7.28 -26.58
N ARG A 236 17.95 6.00 -26.96
CA ARG A 236 18.98 5.06 -26.49
C ARG A 236 20.38 5.47 -26.94
N LYS A 237 20.55 5.91 -28.19
CA LYS A 237 21.82 6.43 -28.69
C LYS A 237 22.25 7.70 -27.96
N ALA A 238 21.33 8.62 -27.69
CA ALA A 238 21.62 9.84 -26.95
C ALA A 238 22.11 9.55 -25.53
N ILE A 239 21.44 8.63 -24.81
CA ILE A 239 21.86 8.17 -23.48
C ILE A 239 23.27 7.56 -23.56
N LEU A 240 23.51 6.66 -24.53
CA LEU A 240 24.82 6.04 -24.71
C LEU A 240 25.92 7.08 -25.00
N ASN A 241 25.66 8.04 -25.89
CA ASN A 241 26.62 9.10 -26.21
C ASN A 241 27.00 9.90 -24.96
N LYS A 242 26.02 10.23 -24.10
CA LYS A 242 26.29 10.92 -22.82
C LYS A 242 27.12 10.10 -21.85
N LEU A 243 26.93 8.78 -21.81
CA LEU A 243 27.79 7.89 -21.02
C LEU A 243 29.22 7.87 -21.57
N VAL A 244 29.38 7.81 -22.90
CA VAL A 244 30.70 7.83 -23.56
C VAL A 244 31.42 9.16 -23.33
N GLU A 245 30.71 10.29 -23.39
CA GLU A 245 31.26 11.61 -23.05
C GLU A 245 31.76 11.65 -21.60
N ALA A 246 30.95 11.15 -20.66
CA ALA A 246 31.29 11.11 -19.24
C ALA A 246 32.53 10.25 -18.97
N GLU A 247 32.54 9.02 -19.49
CA GLU A 247 33.65 8.08 -19.32
C GLU A 247 34.93 8.58 -20.02
N GLY A 248 34.80 9.10 -21.25
CA GLY A 248 35.90 9.62 -22.04
C GLY A 248 36.59 10.81 -21.36
N PHE A 249 35.81 11.72 -20.77
CA PHE A 249 36.33 12.84 -20.01
C PHE A 249 37.14 12.39 -18.78
N GLU A 250 36.61 11.44 -18.01
CA GLU A 250 37.30 10.92 -16.82
C GLU A 250 38.58 10.15 -17.18
N LYS A 251 38.54 9.31 -18.23
CA LYS A 251 39.73 8.62 -18.75
C LYS A 251 40.80 9.60 -19.23
N PHE A 252 40.40 10.65 -19.94
CA PHE A 252 41.32 11.68 -20.39
C PHE A 252 42.01 12.38 -19.21
N LEU A 253 41.25 12.81 -18.20
CA LEU A 253 41.82 13.45 -17.01
C LEU A 253 42.76 12.50 -16.26
N HIS A 254 42.41 11.21 -16.17
CA HIS A 254 43.24 10.21 -15.53
C HIS A 254 44.61 10.04 -16.22
N VAL A 255 44.63 9.97 -17.56
CA VAL A 255 45.87 9.83 -18.33
C VAL A 255 46.69 11.12 -18.33
N LYS A 256 46.05 12.27 -18.51
CA LYS A 256 46.77 13.54 -18.71
C LYS A 256 47.28 14.16 -17.41
N TYR A 257 46.54 14.01 -16.31
CA TYR A 257 46.83 14.64 -15.03
C TYR A 257 47.02 13.60 -13.92
N MET A 258 47.95 12.66 -14.16
CA MET A 258 48.30 11.62 -13.20
C MET A 258 48.69 12.22 -11.83
N GLY A 259 48.19 11.62 -10.75
CA GLY A 259 48.48 12.07 -9.38
C GLY A 259 47.70 13.31 -8.91
N THR A 260 46.97 14.00 -9.78
CA THR A 260 46.13 15.13 -9.38
C THR A 260 44.77 14.65 -8.89
N LYS A 261 44.33 15.11 -7.71
CA LYS A 261 43.00 14.82 -7.19
C LYS A 261 41.92 15.44 -8.10
N ARG A 262 41.04 14.59 -8.63
CA ARG A 262 39.91 14.96 -9.51
C ARG A 262 38.52 14.61 -8.99
N PHE A 263 38.41 13.70 -8.02
CA PHE A 263 37.13 13.19 -7.50
C PHE A 263 36.16 12.73 -8.59
N GLY A 264 36.60 11.94 -9.57
CA GLY A 264 35.72 11.72 -10.71
C GLY A 264 34.56 10.78 -10.49
N LEU A 265 33.84 10.63 -11.58
CA LEU A 265 32.54 9.99 -11.64
C LEU A 265 32.61 8.51 -12.01
N ASP A 266 33.78 7.88 -11.90
CA ASP A 266 33.96 6.46 -12.23
C ASP A 266 32.95 5.59 -11.45
N GLY A 267 32.19 4.76 -12.18
CA GLY A 267 31.10 3.92 -11.69
C GLY A 267 29.77 4.66 -11.43
N GLY A 268 29.71 5.98 -11.62
CA GLY A 268 28.52 6.82 -11.44
C GLY A 268 28.13 7.60 -12.70
N GLU A 269 28.61 7.19 -13.87
CA GLU A 269 28.48 7.91 -15.14
C GLU A 269 27.02 8.13 -15.54
N ALA A 270 26.12 7.26 -15.08
CA ALA A 270 24.67 7.39 -15.26
C ALA A 270 24.08 8.70 -14.70
N LEU A 271 24.80 9.40 -13.81
CA LEU A 271 24.43 10.73 -13.34
C LEU A 271 24.31 11.75 -14.48
N ILE A 272 25.18 11.69 -15.49
CA ILE A 272 25.20 12.66 -16.59
C ILE A 272 23.93 12.58 -17.45
N PRO A 273 23.55 11.43 -18.04
CA PRO A 273 22.29 11.32 -18.77
C PRO A 273 21.06 11.53 -17.87
N ALA A 274 21.14 11.19 -16.58
CA ALA A 274 20.03 11.44 -15.65
C ALA A 274 19.78 12.95 -15.45
N LEU A 275 20.82 13.74 -15.19
CA LEU A 275 20.72 15.19 -15.07
C LEU A 275 20.25 15.83 -16.37
N GLU A 276 20.79 15.39 -17.51
CA GLU A 276 20.37 15.86 -18.83
C GLU A 276 18.86 15.66 -19.03
N GLN A 277 18.33 14.49 -18.65
CA GLN A 277 16.92 14.18 -18.77
C GLN A 277 16.05 14.99 -17.81
N ILE A 278 16.53 15.27 -16.59
CA ILE A 278 15.84 16.15 -15.63
C ILE A 278 15.71 17.56 -16.21
N ILE A 279 16.79 18.13 -16.75
CA ILE A 279 16.80 19.48 -17.33
C ILE A 279 15.90 19.53 -18.55
N LYS A 280 16.04 18.57 -19.47
CA LYS A 280 15.21 18.48 -20.68
C LYS A 280 13.73 18.36 -20.35
N ARG A 281 13.36 17.47 -19.42
CA ARG A 281 11.97 17.29 -19.00
C ARG A 281 11.44 18.51 -18.26
N GLY A 282 12.24 19.11 -17.39
CA GLY A 282 11.89 20.35 -16.68
C GLY A 282 11.63 21.50 -17.64
N GLY A 283 12.51 21.71 -18.61
CA GLY A 283 12.33 22.74 -19.66
C GLY A 283 11.04 22.54 -20.45
N ALA A 284 10.72 21.30 -20.84
CA ALA A 284 9.46 20.98 -21.53
C ALA A 284 8.21 21.19 -20.65
N LEU A 285 8.36 21.16 -19.33
CA LEU A 285 7.30 21.50 -18.36
C LEU A 285 7.25 22.99 -18.02
N GLY A 286 8.13 23.82 -18.60
CA GLY A 286 8.15 25.26 -18.43
C GLY A 286 9.17 25.80 -17.42
N VAL A 287 10.03 24.96 -16.85
CA VAL A 287 11.11 25.40 -15.96
C VAL A 287 12.08 26.30 -16.74
N LYS A 288 12.42 27.46 -16.16
CA LYS A 288 13.34 28.44 -16.76
C LYS A 288 14.72 28.42 -16.13
N ASP A 289 14.80 28.15 -14.84
CA ASP A 289 16.04 28.18 -14.07
C ASP A 289 16.20 26.87 -13.30
N VAL A 290 17.41 26.29 -13.34
CA VAL A 290 17.79 25.12 -12.55
C VAL A 290 19.08 25.43 -11.80
N VAL A 291 19.04 25.33 -10.48
CA VAL A 291 20.18 25.55 -9.59
C VAL A 291 20.69 24.20 -9.08
N ILE A 292 21.97 23.89 -9.29
CA ILE A 292 22.56 22.58 -8.97
C ILE A 292 23.57 22.70 -7.81
N GLY A 293 23.13 22.29 -6.62
CA GLY A 293 24.04 22.01 -5.50
C GLY A 293 24.54 20.58 -5.53
N MET A 294 25.87 20.37 -5.57
CA MET A 294 26.47 19.03 -5.57
C MET A 294 27.80 18.96 -4.80
N PRO A 295 28.16 17.79 -4.25
CA PRO A 295 29.47 17.58 -3.64
C PRO A 295 30.60 17.47 -4.69
N HIS A 296 31.82 17.17 -4.25
CA HIS A 296 32.99 17.08 -5.12
C HIS A 296 32.96 15.91 -6.13
N ARG A 297 32.23 14.80 -5.85
CA ARG A 297 32.24 13.60 -6.71
C ARG A 297 31.59 13.86 -8.05
N GLY A 298 32.34 13.65 -9.13
CA GLY A 298 31.93 13.90 -10.50
C GLY A 298 31.71 15.38 -10.86
N ARG A 299 32.11 16.31 -9.98
CA ARG A 299 31.86 17.74 -10.19
C ARG A 299 32.43 18.27 -11.51
N LEU A 300 33.67 17.88 -11.84
CA LEU A 300 34.29 18.30 -13.11
C LEU A 300 33.56 17.72 -14.33
N SER A 301 33.04 16.49 -14.21
CA SER A 301 32.24 15.86 -15.27
C SER A 301 30.90 16.57 -15.45
N VAL A 302 30.23 16.97 -14.37
CA VAL A 302 29.00 17.79 -14.44
C VAL A 302 29.28 19.17 -15.03
N LEU A 303 30.35 19.85 -14.60
CA LEU A 303 30.73 21.15 -15.15
C LEU A 303 30.98 21.08 -16.65
N ALA A 304 31.69 20.05 -17.12
CA ALA A 304 32.01 19.88 -18.53
C ALA A 304 30.79 19.43 -19.36
N ASN A 305 30.13 18.35 -18.95
CA ASN A 305 29.17 17.63 -19.78
C ASN A 305 27.71 18.11 -19.61
N VAL A 306 27.39 18.75 -18.48
CA VAL A 306 26.04 19.31 -18.20
C VAL A 306 26.06 20.83 -18.29
N MET A 307 26.90 21.49 -17.48
CA MET A 307 26.99 22.96 -17.44
C MET A 307 27.77 23.55 -18.64
N SER A 308 28.27 22.71 -19.54
CA SER A 308 28.99 23.14 -20.75
C SER A 308 30.16 24.11 -20.49
N LYS A 309 30.78 24.03 -19.31
CA LYS A 309 31.98 24.81 -18.98
C LYS A 309 33.08 24.43 -19.97
N PRO A 310 33.70 25.39 -20.68
CA PRO A 310 34.67 25.07 -21.72
C PRO A 310 35.83 24.21 -21.21
N TYR A 311 36.19 23.15 -21.93
CA TYR A 311 37.31 22.28 -21.56
C TYR A 311 38.62 23.06 -21.35
N ARG A 312 38.87 24.08 -22.16
CA ARG A 312 40.05 24.95 -22.01
C ARG A 312 40.12 25.62 -20.64
N ALA A 313 38.97 26.06 -20.11
CA ALA A 313 38.90 26.67 -18.78
C ALA A 313 39.23 25.64 -17.70
N ILE A 314 38.61 24.45 -17.78
CA ILE A 314 38.86 23.36 -16.84
C ILE A 314 40.33 22.93 -16.87
N PHE A 315 40.91 22.75 -18.05
CA PHE A 315 42.30 22.31 -18.20
C PHE A 315 43.32 23.35 -17.75
N ASN A 316 43.01 24.65 -17.88
CA ASN A 316 43.82 25.72 -17.30
C ASN A 316 43.85 25.64 -15.76
N GLU A 317 42.71 25.34 -15.14
CA GLU A 317 42.63 25.13 -13.68
C GLU A 317 43.43 23.92 -13.21
N PHE A 318 43.62 22.90 -14.06
CA PHE A 318 44.53 21.78 -13.77
C PHE A 318 46.01 22.18 -13.83
N GLN A 319 46.36 23.22 -14.59
CA GLN A 319 47.73 23.75 -14.70
C GLN A 319 48.04 24.84 -13.66
N GLY A 320 47.09 25.17 -12.79
CA GLY A 320 47.24 26.20 -11.76
C GLY A 320 46.83 27.61 -12.21
N GLY A 321 46.29 27.78 -13.41
CA GLY A 321 45.71 29.04 -13.86
C GLY A 321 44.33 29.29 -13.27
N SER A 322 43.98 30.54 -13.05
CA SER A 322 42.61 30.97 -12.74
C SER A 322 41.86 31.29 -14.03
N PHE A 323 40.59 30.88 -14.12
CA PHE A 323 39.69 31.30 -15.20
C PHE A 323 39.05 32.69 -14.93
N LYS A 324 39.24 33.26 -13.73
CA LYS A 324 38.69 34.58 -13.39
C LYS A 324 39.54 35.70 -14.01
N PRO A 325 38.94 36.84 -14.39
CA PRO A 325 39.68 38.05 -14.72
C PRO A 325 40.65 38.42 -13.59
N GLU A 326 41.83 38.98 -13.93
CA GLU A 326 42.85 39.38 -12.95
C GLU A 326 42.31 40.39 -11.91
N ASP A 327 41.23 41.09 -12.25
CA ASP A 327 40.55 42.10 -11.43
C ASP A 327 39.72 41.52 -10.26
N VAL A 328 39.58 40.19 -10.15
CA VAL A 328 38.83 39.54 -9.06
C VAL A 328 39.77 39.23 -7.89
N ASP A 329 39.82 40.15 -6.93
CA ASP A 329 40.62 40.04 -5.71
C ASP A 329 40.12 38.90 -4.80
N GLY A 330 40.94 37.87 -4.59
CA GLY A 330 40.66 36.75 -3.66
C GLY A 330 41.64 35.60 -3.79
N SER A 331 41.88 34.86 -2.70
CA SER A 331 42.86 33.74 -2.64
C SER A 331 42.55 32.53 -3.53
N GLY A 332 41.48 32.60 -4.34
CA GLY A 332 40.95 31.48 -5.09
C GLY A 332 40.36 30.38 -4.20
N ASP A 333 39.77 29.38 -4.84
CA ASP A 333 39.39 28.10 -4.24
C ASP A 333 39.71 26.98 -5.24
N VAL A 334 39.75 25.74 -4.77
CA VAL A 334 40.06 24.58 -5.60
C VAL A 334 39.03 24.39 -6.73
N LYS A 335 39.49 23.92 -7.89
CA LYS A 335 38.72 23.79 -9.14
C LYS A 335 37.34 23.13 -9.05
N TYR A 336 37.13 22.25 -8.07
CA TYR A 336 35.86 21.56 -7.84
C TYR A 336 34.91 22.28 -6.86
N HIS A 337 35.26 23.46 -6.34
CA HIS A 337 34.35 24.32 -5.54
C HIS A 337 33.76 25.47 -6.34
N LEU A 338 34.39 25.86 -7.45
CA LEU A 338 33.95 27.00 -8.25
C LEU A 338 32.60 26.72 -8.92
N GLY A 339 31.67 27.67 -8.82
CA GLY A 339 30.40 27.66 -9.53
C GLY A 339 30.57 27.88 -11.04
N ALA A 340 29.52 27.61 -11.80
CA ALA A 340 29.44 27.92 -13.22
C ALA A 340 28.00 28.30 -13.56
N SER A 341 27.82 29.15 -14.57
CA SER A 341 26.50 29.50 -15.09
C SER A 341 26.52 29.32 -16.60
N SER A 342 25.42 28.79 -17.14
CA SER A 342 25.29 28.49 -18.57
C SER A 342 23.83 28.40 -18.98
N ASP A 343 23.49 28.91 -20.15
CA ASP A 343 22.20 28.65 -20.79
C ASP A 343 22.27 27.40 -21.67
N ARG A 344 21.23 26.58 -21.60
CA ARG A 344 21.10 25.34 -22.37
C ARG A 344 19.76 25.32 -23.09
N GLU A 345 19.77 24.93 -24.36
CA GLU A 345 18.56 24.82 -25.16
C GLU A 345 18.23 23.35 -25.45
N PHE A 346 16.98 22.97 -25.18
CA PHE A 346 16.45 21.63 -25.44
C PHE A 346 15.10 21.72 -26.15
N ASP A 347 15.03 21.21 -27.38
CA ASP A 347 13.80 21.16 -28.18
C ASP A 347 13.06 22.53 -28.24
N GLY A 348 13.82 23.63 -28.38
CA GLY A 348 13.31 25.01 -28.41
C GLY A 348 13.03 25.64 -27.04
N ASN A 349 13.32 24.94 -25.93
CA ASN A 349 13.20 25.47 -24.57
C ASN A 349 14.59 25.85 -24.04
N SER A 350 14.80 27.14 -23.77
CA SER A 350 15.98 27.62 -23.06
C SER A 350 15.80 27.48 -21.55
N VAL A 351 16.80 26.88 -20.90
CA VAL A 351 16.89 26.72 -19.44
C VAL A 351 18.23 27.28 -18.98
N HIS A 352 18.19 28.21 -18.04
CA HIS A 352 19.35 28.76 -17.37
C HIS A 352 19.81 27.80 -16.27
N LEU A 353 21.11 27.49 -16.24
CA LEU A 353 21.73 26.64 -15.22
C LEU A 353 22.69 27.47 -14.35
N SER A 354 22.66 27.22 -13.04
CA SER A 354 23.57 27.84 -12.06
C SER A 354 24.06 26.89 -10.97
#